data_AF-A0A924Y3Y6-F1
#
_entry.id   AF-A0A924Y3Y6-F1
#
_cell.length_a   1.000
_cell.length_b   1.000
_cell.length_c   1.000
_cell.angle_alpha   90.00
_cell.angle_beta   90.00
_cell.angle_gamma   90.00
#
_symmetry.space_group_name_H-M   'P 1'
#
loop_
_entity.id
_entity.type
_entity.pdbx_description
1 polymer ?
#
loop_
_entity_poly.entity_id
_entity_poly.type
_entity_poly.pdbx_seq_one_letter_code
_entity_poly.pdbx_strand_id
1 'polypeptide(L)'
;MDPGRALQRLGNLLGVEVVVIVLPAADGVSADAAADEVFAVLKSLHPQNAQDFIVDTQEGLLKRLDGILIVFQLILGGVGGLSLLVGGIGIMNIMLVSVTERTREIGIRKAVGAKRGDILLQFVTESMTVSGVGGLIGVGFGYGVSKLVGIVAGENLPTFVPPWAAFLGFGFAVAIGMFFGIYPAFRAAKLDPIDALRFE
;
A
#
# COMPACT_ATOMS: atom_id res chain seq x y z
N MET A 1 12.21 19.37 17.41
CA MET A 1 11.13 19.77 18.34
C MET A 1 11.36 19.03 19.65
N ASP A 2 11.42 19.74 20.77
CA ASP A 2 11.67 19.14 22.09
C ASP A 2 10.41 18.39 22.57
N PRO A 3 10.40 17.03 22.56
CA PRO A 3 9.20 16.24 22.83
C PRO A 3 8.62 16.48 24.23
N GLY A 4 9.47 16.89 25.20
CA GLY A 4 9.03 17.25 26.55
C GLY A 4 8.05 18.42 26.58
N ARG A 5 8.26 19.43 25.71
CA ARG A 5 7.39 20.63 25.66
C ARG A 5 6.01 20.36 25.06
N ALA A 6 5.91 19.37 24.17
CA ALA A 6 4.63 18.98 23.57
C ALA A 6 3.75 18.25 24.59
N LEU A 7 4.34 17.35 25.37
CA LEU A 7 3.65 16.60 26.43
C LEU A 7 3.21 17.52 27.59
N GLN A 8 4.04 18.49 27.96
CA GLN A 8 3.67 19.49 28.97
C GLN A 8 2.47 20.36 28.56
N ARG A 9 2.39 20.73 27.28
CA ARG A 9 1.24 21.48 26.74
C ARG A 9 -0.05 20.67 26.73
N LEU A 10 0.05 19.38 26.41
CA LEU A 10 -1.07 18.45 26.43
C LEU A 10 -1.59 18.21 27.86
N GLY A 11 -0.69 18.06 28.85
CA GLY A 11 -1.06 17.94 30.26
C GLY A 11 -1.80 19.17 30.79
N ASN A 12 -1.27 20.37 30.52
CA ASN A 12 -1.89 21.63 30.97
C ASN A 12 -3.29 21.85 30.36
N LEU A 13 -3.57 21.34 29.15
CA LEU A 13 -4.89 21.41 28.54
C LEU A 13 -5.91 20.46 29.18
N LEU A 14 -5.45 19.37 29.79
CA LEU A 14 -6.27 18.36 30.46
C LEU A 14 -6.37 18.57 31.98
N GLY A 15 -5.73 19.63 32.52
CA GLY A 15 -5.67 19.89 33.96
C GLY A 15 -4.77 18.93 34.74
N VAL A 16 -3.84 18.27 34.07
CA VAL A 16 -2.90 17.28 34.65
C VAL A 16 -1.47 17.80 34.50
N GLU A 17 -0.74 17.96 35.61
CA GLU A 17 0.68 18.34 35.57
C GLU A 17 1.53 17.14 35.13
N VAL A 18 2.10 17.23 33.92
CA VAL A 18 3.02 16.23 33.38
C VAL A 18 4.45 16.74 33.54
N VAL A 19 5.25 16.05 34.35
CA VAL A 19 6.68 16.34 34.52
C VAL A 19 7.50 15.35 33.69
N VAL A 20 8.27 15.87 32.73
CA VAL A 20 9.15 15.06 31.88
C VAL A 20 10.58 15.19 32.42
N ILE A 21 11.18 14.07 32.81
CA ILE A 21 12.57 14.00 33.30
C ILE A 21 13.37 13.17 32.29
N VAL A 22 14.43 13.76 31.75
CA VAL A 22 15.33 13.08 30.80
C VAL A 22 16.62 12.72 31.53
N LEU A 23 16.95 11.43 31.56
CA LEU A 23 18.15 10.90 32.20
C LEU A 23 19.06 10.26 31.14
N PRO A 24 20.33 10.66 31.03
CA PRO A 24 21.29 9.94 30.21
C PRO A 24 21.62 8.60 30.88
N ALA A 25 21.67 7.52 30.10
CA ALA A 25 22.21 6.25 30.57
C ALA A 25 23.73 6.36 30.71
N ALA A 26 24.30 5.73 31.75
CA ALA A 26 25.75 5.66 31.91
C ALA A 26 26.41 4.78 30.83
N ASP A 27 27.67 5.07 30.49
CA ASP A 27 28.40 4.33 29.47
C ASP A 27 28.43 2.82 29.78
N GLY A 28 28.00 2.00 28.82
CA GLY A 28 27.97 0.54 28.95
C GLY A 28 26.71 -0.05 29.58
N VAL A 29 25.74 0.76 30.01
CA VAL A 29 24.43 0.29 30.51
C VAL A 29 23.38 0.42 29.39
N SER A 30 22.58 -0.63 29.17
CA SER A 30 21.48 -0.54 28.20
C SER A 30 20.39 0.40 28.72
N ALA A 31 19.83 1.22 27.84
CA ALA A 31 18.78 2.16 28.19
C ALA A 31 17.56 1.46 28.81
N ASP A 32 17.25 0.25 28.37
CA ASP A 32 16.13 -0.56 28.90
C ASP A 32 16.41 -1.02 30.35
N ALA A 33 17.63 -1.48 30.66
CA ALA A 33 17.98 -1.87 32.02
C ALA A 33 17.97 -0.66 32.98
N ALA A 34 18.45 0.50 32.51
CA ALA A 34 18.36 1.74 33.27
C ALA A 34 16.91 2.19 33.48
N ALA A 35 16.04 2.02 32.48
CA ALA A 35 14.62 2.33 32.59
C ALA A 35 13.91 1.46 33.63
N ASP A 36 14.19 0.15 33.64
CA ASP A 36 13.64 -0.79 34.61
C ASP A 36 14.11 -0.48 36.04
N GLU A 37 15.39 -0.13 36.22
CA GLU A 37 15.95 0.25 37.52
C GLU A 37 15.32 1.55 38.04
N VAL A 38 15.22 2.58 37.18
CA VAL A 38 14.54 3.85 37.53
C VAL A 38 13.09 3.60 37.91
N PHE A 39 12.37 2.77 37.14
CA PHE A 39 10.98 2.44 37.45
C PHE A 39 10.86 1.69 38.80
N ALA A 40 11.77 0.76 39.09
CA ALA A 40 11.79 0.04 40.36
C ALA A 40 12.05 0.98 41.55
N VAL A 41 12.99 1.92 41.42
CA VAL A 41 13.28 2.94 42.44
C VAL A 41 12.06 3.84 42.66
N LEU A 42 11.47 4.38 41.58
CA LEU A 42 10.26 5.23 41.68
C LEU A 42 9.10 4.51 42.37
N LYS A 43 8.88 3.23 42.01
CA LYS A 43 7.85 2.39 42.62
C LYS A 43 8.12 2.12 44.11
N SER A 44 9.38 1.95 44.50
CA SER A 44 9.76 1.75 45.91
C SER A 44 9.56 3.00 46.76
N LEU A 45 9.81 4.19 46.20
CA LEU A 45 9.66 5.48 46.87
C LEU A 45 8.19 5.93 46.93
N HIS A 46 7.38 5.58 45.93
CA HIS A 46 5.99 6.02 45.80
C HIS A 46 5.03 4.86 45.51
N PRO A 47 4.88 3.89 46.45
CA PRO A 47 4.14 2.65 46.20
C PRO A 47 2.64 2.85 45.94
N GLN A 48 2.03 3.92 46.47
CA GLN A 48 0.61 4.21 46.26
C GLN A 48 0.32 4.85 44.88
N ASN A 49 1.33 5.47 44.25
CA ASN A 49 1.19 6.23 43.00
C ASN A 49 1.99 5.60 41.86
N ALA A 50 2.29 4.30 41.95
CA ALA A 50 3.15 3.62 40.97
C ALA A 50 2.60 3.66 39.53
N GLN A 51 1.30 3.93 39.35
CA GLN A 51 0.65 4.06 38.03
C GLN A 51 0.86 5.44 37.38
N ASP A 52 1.33 6.43 38.13
CA ASP A 52 1.54 7.79 37.64
C ASP A 52 2.89 7.96 36.91
N PHE A 53 3.75 6.94 36.97
CA PHE A 53 5.08 6.97 36.37
C PHE A 53 5.12 6.18 35.05
N ILE A 54 5.50 6.87 33.98
CA ILE A 54 5.82 6.26 32.70
C ILE A 54 7.32 6.45 32.48
N VAL A 55 8.07 5.36 32.50
CA VAL A 55 9.48 5.34 32.10
C VAL A 55 9.54 4.68 30.74
N ASP A 56 10.07 5.40 29.76
CA ASP A 56 10.22 4.91 28.39
C ASP A 56 11.62 5.26 27.90
N THR A 57 12.17 4.42 27.04
CA THR A 57 13.45 4.69 26.39
C THR A 57 13.20 5.40 25.06
N GLN A 58 14.20 6.12 24.55
CA GLN A 58 14.09 6.72 23.21
C GLN A 58 13.84 5.63 22.15
N GLU A 59 14.48 4.48 22.30
CA GLU A 59 14.26 3.32 21.42
C GLU A 59 12.86 2.72 21.58
N GLY A 60 12.35 2.62 22.81
CA GLY A 60 10.98 2.19 23.09
C GLY A 60 9.93 3.09 22.45
N LEU A 61 10.11 4.41 22.52
CA LEU A 61 9.25 5.37 21.86
C LEU A 61 9.27 5.21 20.33
N LEU A 62 10.46 5.06 19.73
CA LEU A 62 10.59 4.83 18.28
C LEU A 62 9.91 3.53 17.84
N LYS A 63 10.10 2.43 18.57
CA LYS A 63 9.43 1.14 18.28
C LYS A 63 7.90 1.25 18.31
N ARG A 64 7.35 2.03 19.24
CA ARG A 64 5.89 2.28 19.31
C ARG A 64 5.40 3.08 18.11
N LEU A 65 6.14 4.12 17.72
CA LEU A 65 5.83 4.89 16.51
C LEU A 65 5.91 4.02 15.26
N ASP A 66 6.93 3.19 15.11
CA ASP A 66 7.06 2.23 14.00
C ASP A 66 5.87 1.25 13.97
N GLY A 67 5.44 0.74 15.11
CA GLY A 67 4.25 -0.11 15.22
C GLY A 67 2.99 0.59 14.70
N ILE A 68 2.77 1.85 15.06
CA ILE A 68 1.65 2.66 14.57
C ILE A 68 1.76 2.86 13.05
N LEU A 69 2.94 3.18 12.54
CA LEU A 69 3.19 3.38 11.11
C LEU A 69 2.93 2.11 10.30
N ILE A 70 3.29 0.93 10.82
CA ILE A 70 3.00 -0.37 10.18
C ILE A 70 1.48 -0.58 10.06
N VAL A 71 0.70 -0.27 11.11
CA VAL A 71 -0.76 -0.39 11.05
C VAL A 71 -1.35 0.52 9.97
N PHE A 72 -0.90 1.78 9.89
CA PHE A 72 -1.31 2.69 8.81
C PHE A 72 -0.93 2.15 7.42
N GLN A 73 0.28 1.61 7.27
CA GLN A 73 0.75 1.02 6.03
C GLN A 73 -0.13 -0.17 5.60
N LEU A 74 -0.52 -1.03 6.54
CA LEU A 74 -1.42 -2.16 6.27
C LEU A 74 -2.81 -1.70 5.84
N ILE A 75 -3.37 -0.68 6.50
CA ILE A 75 -4.69 -0.14 6.13
C ILE A 75 -4.65 0.48 4.74
N LEU A 76 -3.67 1.35 4.48
CA LEU A 76 -3.51 2.02 3.18
C LEU A 76 -3.23 1.01 2.06
N GLY A 77 -2.38 0.02 2.34
CA GLY A 77 -2.11 -1.09 1.43
C GLY A 77 -3.36 -1.93 1.16
N GLY A 78 -4.17 -2.20 2.19
CA GLY A 78 -5.44 -2.92 2.07
C GLY A 78 -6.46 -2.17 1.21
N VAL A 79 -6.66 -0.88 1.45
CA VAL A 79 -7.54 -0.02 0.62
C VAL A 79 -7.04 0.08 -0.81
N GLY A 80 -5.72 0.21 -1.00
CA GLY A 80 -5.09 0.17 -2.32
C GLY A 80 -5.32 -1.17 -3.03
N GLY A 81 -5.16 -2.28 -2.33
CA GLY A 81 -5.43 -3.62 -2.84
C GLY A 81 -6.89 -3.84 -3.24
N LEU A 82 -7.84 -3.38 -2.42
CA LEU A 82 -9.27 -3.40 -2.77
C LEU A 82 -9.58 -2.57 -4.00
N SER A 83 -8.93 -1.40 -4.13
CA SER A 83 -9.08 -0.53 -5.29
C SER A 83 -8.54 -1.19 -6.56
N LEU A 84 -7.41 -1.89 -6.48
CA LEU A 84 -6.87 -2.70 -7.59
C LEU A 84 -7.81 -3.85 -7.96
N LEU A 85 -8.44 -4.51 -6.98
CA LEU A 85 -9.41 -5.57 -7.22
C LEU A 85 -10.63 -5.04 -7.99
N VAL A 86 -11.23 -3.94 -7.54
CA VAL A 86 -12.37 -3.31 -8.22
C VAL A 86 -11.98 -2.84 -9.62
N GLY A 87 -10.78 -2.26 -9.76
CA GLY A 87 -10.22 -1.89 -11.06
C GLY A 87 -10.05 -3.10 -11.99
N GLY A 88 -9.55 -4.23 -11.46
CA GLY A 88 -9.42 -5.50 -12.17
C GLY A 88 -10.76 -6.05 -12.66
N ILE A 89 -11.81 -5.99 -11.82
CA ILE A 89 -13.18 -6.33 -12.24
C ILE A 89 -13.64 -5.43 -13.39
N GLY A 90 -13.32 -4.13 -13.33
CA GLY A 90 -13.59 -3.19 -14.42
C GLY A 90 -12.92 -3.59 -15.73
N ILE A 91 -11.62 -3.93 -15.68
CA ILE A 91 -10.87 -4.44 -16.84
C ILE A 91 -11.54 -5.69 -17.40
N MET A 92 -11.87 -6.66 -16.54
CA MET A 92 -12.55 -7.88 -16.95
C MET A 92 -13.87 -7.59 -17.67
N ASN A 93 -14.68 -6.66 -17.16
CA ASN A 93 -15.97 -6.33 -17.74
C ASN A 93 -15.82 -5.67 -19.12
N ILE A 94 -14.94 -4.68 -19.24
CA ILE A 94 -14.64 -4.04 -20.53
C ILE A 94 -14.15 -5.08 -21.54
N MET A 95 -13.29 -6.00 -21.12
CA MET A 95 -12.79 -7.07 -21.99
C MET A 95 -13.88 -8.09 -22.38
N LEU A 96 -14.84 -8.38 -21.51
CA LEU A 96 -15.96 -9.25 -21.88
C LEU A 96 -16.84 -8.60 -22.94
N VAL A 97 -17.11 -7.30 -22.81
CA VAL A 97 -17.87 -6.53 -23.81
C VAL A 97 -17.10 -6.47 -25.14
N SER A 98 -15.79 -6.18 -25.11
CA SER A 98 -14.98 -6.10 -26.33
C SER A 98 -14.90 -7.43 -27.09
N VAL A 99 -14.88 -8.56 -26.38
CA VAL A 99 -14.94 -9.89 -27.00
C VAL A 99 -16.28 -10.11 -27.69
N THR A 100 -17.39 -9.67 -27.09
CA THR A 100 -18.71 -9.80 -27.72
C THR A 100 -18.86 -8.92 -28.95
N GLU A 101 -18.35 -7.67 -28.92
CA GLU A 101 -18.36 -6.76 -30.07
C GLU A 101 -17.48 -7.27 -31.22
N ARG A 102 -16.30 -7.84 -30.90
CA ARG A 102 -15.35 -8.35 -31.88
C ARG A 102 -15.55 -9.83 -32.24
N THR A 103 -16.70 -10.43 -31.91
CA THR A 103 -16.97 -11.87 -32.11
C THR A 103 -16.72 -12.33 -33.55
N ARG A 104 -17.23 -11.59 -34.54
CA ARG A 104 -17.08 -11.91 -35.96
C ARG A 104 -15.63 -11.85 -36.42
N GLU A 105 -14.86 -10.86 -35.96
CA GLU A 105 -13.43 -10.72 -36.29
C GLU A 105 -12.61 -11.90 -35.74
N ILE A 106 -12.90 -12.32 -34.50
CA ILE A 106 -12.27 -13.50 -33.88
C ILE A 106 -12.62 -14.76 -34.66
N GLY A 107 -13.88 -14.90 -35.09
CA GLY A 107 -14.35 -16.00 -35.94
C GLY A 107 -13.57 -16.08 -37.26
N ILE A 108 -13.40 -14.95 -37.96
CA ILE A 108 -12.63 -14.87 -39.21
C ILE A 108 -11.16 -15.27 -38.97
N ARG A 109 -10.50 -14.76 -37.92
CA ARG A 109 -9.11 -15.13 -37.61
C ARG A 109 -8.97 -16.64 -37.39
N LYS A 110 -9.90 -17.25 -36.67
CA LYS A 110 -9.88 -18.69 -36.40
C LYS A 110 -10.21 -19.52 -37.65
N ALA A 111 -11.09 -19.05 -38.53
CA ALA A 111 -11.40 -19.71 -39.81
C ALA A 111 -10.20 -19.73 -40.76
N VAL A 112 -9.34 -18.70 -40.71
CA VAL A 112 -8.08 -18.62 -41.47
C VAL A 112 -6.93 -19.39 -40.80
N GLY A 113 -7.17 -19.99 -39.63
CA GLY A 113 -6.23 -20.93 -38.98
C GLY A 113 -5.59 -20.44 -37.68
N ALA A 114 -6.02 -19.31 -37.10
CA ALA A 114 -5.53 -18.88 -35.79
C ALA A 114 -5.87 -19.92 -34.70
N LYS A 115 -4.87 -20.32 -33.91
CA LYS A 115 -5.05 -21.27 -32.82
C LYS A 115 -5.70 -20.58 -31.63
N ARG A 116 -6.30 -21.37 -30.74
CA ARG A 116 -6.86 -20.87 -29.46
C ARG A 116 -5.81 -20.12 -28.64
N GLY A 117 -4.56 -20.58 -28.68
CA GLY A 117 -3.44 -19.93 -27.99
C GLY A 117 -3.10 -18.54 -28.52
N ASP A 118 -3.23 -18.31 -29.83
CA ASP A 118 -2.94 -17.01 -30.44
C ASP A 118 -3.95 -15.96 -29.97
N ILE A 119 -5.24 -16.33 -29.96
CA ILE A 119 -6.33 -15.48 -29.46
C ILE A 119 -6.18 -15.24 -27.95
N LEU A 120 -5.82 -16.28 -27.18
CA LEU A 120 -5.60 -16.15 -25.74
C LEU A 120 -4.48 -15.14 -25.45
N LEU A 121 -3.32 -15.30 -26.10
CA LEU A 121 -2.18 -14.40 -25.93
C LEU A 121 -2.52 -12.97 -26.35
N GLN A 122 -3.29 -12.78 -27.42
CA GLN A 122 -3.72 -11.45 -27.86
C GLN A 122 -4.54 -10.73 -26.77
N PHE A 123 -5.57 -11.38 -26.24
CA PHE A 123 -6.43 -10.73 -25.24
C PHE A 123 -5.74 -10.57 -23.87
N VAL A 124 -4.88 -11.52 -23.48
CA VAL A 124 -4.06 -11.37 -22.26
C VAL A 124 -3.10 -10.19 -22.42
N THR A 125 -2.40 -10.07 -23.56
CA THR A 125 -1.49 -8.94 -23.80
C THR A 125 -2.24 -7.61 -23.90
N GLU A 126 -3.45 -7.56 -24.47
CA GLU A 126 -4.33 -6.38 -24.46
C GLU A 126 -4.64 -5.96 -23.01
N SER A 127 -5.09 -6.89 -22.17
CA SER A 127 -5.38 -6.60 -20.76
C SER A 127 -4.16 -6.15 -19.96
N MET A 128 -3.00 -6.79 -20.16
CA MET A 128 -1.74 -6.42 -19.53
C MET A 128 -1.28 -5.02 -19.98
N THR A 129 -1.49 -4.67 -21.25
CA THR A 129 -1.14 -3.35 -21.79
C THR A 129 -2.02 -2.27 -21.17
N VAL A 130 -3.34 -2.49 -21.08
CA VAL A 130 -4.26 -1.54 -20.43
C VAL A 130 -3.87 -1.33 -18.97
N SER A 131 -3.65 -2.42 -18.21
CA SER A 131 -3.21 -2.32 -16.82
C SER A 131 -1.81 -1.73 -16.66
N GLY A 132 -0.92 -1.99 -17.62
CA GLY A 132 0.46 -1.49 -17.61
C GLY A 132 0.49 0.01 -17.85
N VAL A 133 -0.27 0.52 -18.82
CA VAL A 133 -0.42 1.96 -19.05
C VAL A 133 -1.05 2.63 -17.83
N GLY A 134 -2.13 2.05 -17.28
CA GLY A 134 -2.73 2.53 -16.04
C GLY A 134 -1.75 2.53 -14.86
N GLY A 135 -0.93 1.48 -14.74
CA GLY A 135 0.11 1.36 -13.72
C GLY A 135 1.22 2.41 -13.86
N LEU A 136 1.69 2.68 -15.08
CA LEU A 136 2.67 3.75 -15.33
C LEU A 136 2.11 5.13 -14.98
N ILE A 137 0.86 5.40 -15.37
CA ILE A 137 0.16 6.64 -15.02
C ILE A 137 0.01 6.75 -13.49
N GLY A 138 -0.39 5.66 -12.83
CA GLY A 138 -0.53 5.61 -11.38
C GLY A 138 0.78 5.84 -10.64
N VAL A 139 1.88 5.23 -11.09
CA VAL A 139 3.23 5.46 -10.53
C VAL A 139 3.64 6.91 -10.72
N GLY A 140 3.49 7.46 -11.93
CA GLY A 140 3.81 8.85 -12.22
C GLY A 140 2.99 9.82 -11.36
N PHE A 141 1.69 9.55 -11.21
CA PHE A 141 0.80 10.31 -10.35
C PHE A 141 1.21 10.21 -8.87
N GLY A 142 1.57 9.03 -8.38
CA GLY A 142 2.07 8.82 -7.02
C GLY A 142 3.34 9.62 -6.71
N TYR A 143 4.31 9.63 -7.63
CA TYR A 143 5.49 10.49 -7.52
C TYR A 143 5.12 11.99 -7.54
N GLY A 144 4.18 12.38 -8.40
CA GLY A 144 3.68 13.76 -8.47
C GLY A 144 3.06 14.22 -7.15
N VAL A 145 2.17 13.41 -6.57
CA VAL A 145 1.55 13.67 -5.27
C VAL A 145 2.59 13.71 -4.17
N SER A 146 3.55 12.78 -4.15
CA SER A 146 4.63 12.75 -3.15
C SER A 146 5.48 14.02 -3.18
N LYS A 147 5.81 14.54 -4.37
CA LYS A 147 6.51 15.82 -4.52
C LYS A 147 5.67 17.02 -4.05
N LEU A 148 4.37 17.05 -4.41
CA LEU A 148 3.47 18.12 -3.97
C LEU A 148 3.35 18.17 -2.45
N VAL A 149 3.23 17.01 -1.80
CA VAL A 149 3.20 16.91 -0.33
C VAL A 149 4.51 17.44 0.26
N GLY A 150 5.66 17.09 -0.30
CA GLY A 150 6.95 17.61 0.16
C GLY A 150 7.06 19.14 0.04
N ILE A 151 6.49 19.74 -1.01
CA ILE A 151 6.47 21.20 -1.18
C ILE A 151 5.54 21.86 -0.15
N VAL A 152 4.35 21.29 0.09
CA VAL A 152 3.33 21.89 0.98
C VAL A 152 3.68 21.71 2.45
N ALA A 153 4.23 20.56 2.84
CA ALA A 153 4.58 20.24 4.22
C ALA A 153 5.93 20.84 4.67
N GLY A 154 6.76 21.30 3.72
CA GLY A 154 8.08 21.87 3.98
C GLY A 154 9.09 20.87 4.54
N GLU A 155 10.17 21.36 5.15
CA GLU A 155 11.28 20.53 5.70
C GLU A 155 10.86 19.56 6.82
N ASN A 156 9.64 19.66 7.34
CA ASN A 156 9.17 18.85 8.46
C ASN A 156 8.74 17.43 8.05
N LEU A 157 8.45 17.19 6.76
CA LEU A 157 8.12 15.86 6.22
C LEU A 157 8.95 15.56 4.96
N PRO A 158 10.15 14.96 5.10
CA PRO A 158 10.90 14.50 3.95
C PRO A 158 10.15 13.36 3.26
N THR A 159 9.60 13.63 2.07
CA THR A 159 8.94 12.61 1.25
C THR A 159 9.96 11.85 0.42
N PHE A 160 10.08 10.55 0.68
CA PHE A 160 10.95 9.65 -0.08
C PHE A 160 10.15 8.44 -0.57
N VAL A 161 10.07 8.29 -1.89
CA VAL A 161 9.49 7.12 -2.53
C VAL A 161 10.63 6.23 -2.99
N PRO A 162 10.83 5.06 -2.37
CA PRO A 162 11.92 4.18 -2.77
C PRO A 162 11.64 3.58 -4.16
N PRO A 163 12.66 3.47 -5.05
CA PRO A 163 12.46 2.96 -6.41
C PRO A 163 11.83 1.57 -6.46
N TRP A 164 12.15 0.69 -5.50
CA TRP A 164 11.59 -0.66 -5.44
C TRP A 164 10.06 -0.66 -5.26
N ALA A 165 9.50 0.32 -4.56
CA ALA A 165 8.04 0.40 -4.36
C ALA A 165 7.32 0.75 -5.67
N ALA A 166 7.94 1.56 -6.53
CA ALA A 166 7.40 1.86 -7.85
C ALA A 166 7.38 0.62 -8.75
N PHE A 167 8.46 -0.16 -8.77
CA PHE A 167 8.51 -1.42 -9.51
C PHE A 167 7.51 -2.45 -8.97
N LEU A 168 7.38 -2.55 -7.64
CA LEU A 168 6.43 -3.46 -7.01
C LEU A 168 4.98 -3.07 -7.35
N GLY A 169 4.64 -1.78 -7.25
CA GLY A 169 3.31 -1.28 -7.61
C GLY A 169 2.97 -1.48 -9.10
N PHE A 170 3.91 -1.19 -10.00
CA PHE A 170 3.75 -1.45 -11.42
C PHE A 170 3.59 -2.95 -11.71
N GLY A 171 4.41 -3.80 -11.11
CA GLY A 171 4.31 -5.26 -11.22
C GLY A 171 2.96 -5.77 -10.74
N PHE A 172 2.44 -5.24 -9.63
CA PHE A 172 1.11 -5.57 -9.14
C PHE A 172 0.00 -5.18 -10.11
N ALA A 173 0.07 -3.98 -10.71
CA ALA A 173 -0.90 -3.53 -11.70
C ALA A 173 -0.95 -4.47 -12.92
N VAL A 174 0.21 -4.85 -13.46
CA VAL A 174 0.31 -5.79 -14.58
C VAL A 174 -0.19 -7.19 -14.20
N ALA A 175 0.15 -7.68 -13.00
CA ALA A 175 -0.31 -8.98 -12.51
C ALA A 175 -1.84 -9.03 -12.36
N ILE A 176 -2.46 -7.95 -11.87
CA ILE A 176 -3.92 -7.83 -11.78
C ILE A 176 -4.56 -7.82 -13.18
N GLY A 177 -4.01 -7.06 -14.13
CA GLY A 177 -4.50 -7.07 -15.51
C GLY A 177 -4.41 -8.45 -16.16
N MET A 178 -3.30 -9.15 -15.96
CA MET A 178 -3.14 -10.53 -16.41
C MET A 178 -4.19 -11.45 -15.78
N PHE A 179 -4.34 -11.42 -14.45
CA PHE A 179 -5.28 -12.28 -13.73
C PHE A 179 -6.73 -12.08 -14.20
N PHE A 180 -7.20 -10.84 -14.25
CA PHE A 180 -8.57 -10.51 -14.66
C PHE A 180 -8.78 -10.61 -16.18
N GLY A 181 -7.72 -10.55 -16.98
CA GLY A 181 -7.76 -10.72 -18.43
C GLY A 181 -7.82 -12.18 -18.90
N ILE A 182 -7.39 -13.15 -18.09
CA ILE A 182 -7.38 -14.58 -18.48
C ILE A 182 -8.79 -15.09 -18.78
N TYR A 183 -9.78 -14.76 -17.94
CA TYR A 183 -11.16 -15.23 -18.14
C TYR A 183 -11.78 -14.77 -19.48
N PRO A 184 -11.81 -13.46 -19.81
CA PRO A 184 -12.33 -13.01 -21.10
C PRO A 184 -11.49 -13.52 -22.27
N ALA A 185 -10.16 -13.58 -22.13
CA ALA A 185 -9.28 -14.12 -23.17
C ALA A 185 -9.59 -15.60 -23.47
N PHE A 186 -9.86 -16.40 -22.43
CA PHE A 186 -10.24 -17.79 -22.56
C PHE A 186 -11.61 -17.95 -23.22
N ARG A 187 -12.57 -17.08 -22.87
CA ARG A 187 -13.89 -17.04 -23.52
C ARG A 187 -13.74 -16.73 -25.02
N ALA A 188 -12.92 -15.74 -25.38
CA ALA A 188 -12.64 -15.40 -26.78
C ALA A 188 -11.98 -16.55 -27.54
N ALA A 189 -10.97 -17.19 -26.94
CA ALA A 189 -10.25 -18.31 -27.55
C ALA A 189 -11.15 -19.53 -27.82
N LYS A 190 -12.24 -19.69 -27.06
CA LYS A 190 -13.19 -20.80 -27.20
C LYS A 190 -14.32 -20.58 -28.21
N LEU A 191 -14.49 -19.37 -28.76
CA LEU A 191 -15.52 -19.09 -29.78
C LEU A 191 -15.44 -20.04 -30.97
N ASP A 192 -16.55 -20.65 -31.38
CA ASP A 192 -16.59 -21.47 -32.59
C ASP A 192 -16.61 -20.57 -33.84
N PRO A 193 -15.73 -20.78 -34.83
CA PRO A 193 -15.72 -19.99 -36.06
C PRO A 193 -17.05 -20.03 -36.81
N ILE A 194 -17.74 -21.18 -36.80
CA ILE A 194 -19.02 -21.37 -37.49
C ILE A 194 -20.09 -20.53 -36.81
N ASP A 195 -20.22 -20.63 -35.48
CA ASP A 195 -21.19 -19.83 -34.72
C ASP A 195 -20.90 -18.34 -34.83
N ALA A 196 -19.62 -17.94 -34.76
CA ALA A 196 -19.21 -16.54 -34.87
C ALA A 196 -19.50 -15.90 -36.24
N LEU A 197 -19.59 -16.71 -37.31
CA LEU A 197 -19.92 -16.26 -38.67
C LEU A 197 -21.40 -16.41 -39.02
N ARG A 198 -22.14 -17.24 -38.28
CA ARG A 198 -23.57 -17.48 -38.44
C ARG A 198 -24.45 -16.44 -37.75
N PHE A 199 -23.86 -15.53 -36.97
CA PHE A 199 -24.56 -14.33 -36.48
C PHE A 199 -24.81 -13.35 -37.65
N GLU A 200 -25.77 -13.73 -38.49
CA GLU A 200 -26.72 -12.92 -39.26
C GLU A 200 -27.92 -13.82 -39.60
#